data_AF-A0A0T7FBG0-F1
#
_entry.id   AF-A0A0T7FBG0-F1
#
_cell.length_a   1.000
_cell.length_b   1.000
_cell.length_c   1.000
_cell.angle_alpha   90.00
_cell.angle_beta   90.00
_cell.angle_gamma   90.00
#
_symmetry.space_group_name_H-M   'P 1'
#
loop_
_entity.id
_entity.type
_entity.pdbx_description
1 polymer ?
#
loop_
_entity_poly.entity_id
_entity_poly.type
_entity_poly.pdbx_seq_one_letter_code
_entity_poly.pdbx_strand_id
1 'polypeptide(L)'
;MVLESIAVASTSSPAKGRVLIETGVGSDTLIPNTDFVGEISRDNGATWTAAAMAFISDVGGHKLYQGDASLASQPSGMNMKYRFRNLTGKKTIVSTGGAQWGNV
;
A
#
# COMPACT_ATOMS: atom_id res chain seq x y z
N MET A 1 2.59 -3.00 13.59
CA MET A 1 1.40 -3.67 13.01
C MET A 1 1.56 -3.77 11.51
N VAL A 2 1.15 -4.90 10.91
CA VAL A 2 1.12 -5.10 9.45
C VAL A 2 -0.27 -5.61 9.06
N LEU A 3 -0.86 -5.02 8.02
CA LEU A 3 -2.04 -5.56 7.34
C LEU A 3 -1.61 -5.90 5.91
N GLU A 4 -1.69 -7.17 5.53
CA GLU A 4 -1.22 -7.69 4.24
C GLU A 4 -2.36 -8.37 3.49
N SER A 5 -2.40 -8.19 2.17
CA SER A 5 -3.35 -8.86 1.29
C SER A 5 -2.96 -10.32 1.02
N ILE A 6 -3.93 -11.13 0.59
CA ILE A 6 -3.61 -12.34 -0.17
C ILE A 6 -3.07 -11.96 -1.56
N ALA A 7 -2.47 -12.93 -2.25
CA ALA A 7 -2.02 -12.73 -3.63
C ALA A 7 -3.21 -12.58 -4.57
N VAL A 8 -3.13 -11.61 -5.48
CA VAL A 8 -4.06 -11.43 -6.59
C VAL A 8 -3.31 -11.71 -7.89
N ALA A 9 -3.83 -12.62 -8.71
CA ALA A 9 -3.20 -12.99 -9.96
C ALA A 9 -3.36 -11.89 -11.02
N SER A 10 -2.27 -11.55 -11.69
CA SER A 10 -2.23 -10.72 -12.90
C SER A 10 -2.04 -11.59 -14.14
N THR A 11 -2.50 -11.14 -15.30
CA THR A 11 -2.29 -11.83 -16.59
C THR A 11 -0.94 -11.50 -17.24
N SER A 12 -0.23 -10.50 -16.72
CA SER A 12 1.13 -10.12 -17.12
C SER A 12 1.87 -9.48 -15.95
N SER A 13 3.21 -9.45 -15.98
CA SER A 13 3.98 -8.86 -14.89
C SER A 13 3.86 -7.34 -14.89
N PRO A 14 3.23 -6.72 -13.89
CA PRO A 14 3.02 -5.28 -13.91
C PRO A 14 4.32 -4.51 -13.67
N ALA A 15 4.43 -3.33 -14.29
CA ALA A 15 5.57 -2.43 -14.12
C ALA A 15 5.30 -1.30 -13.11
N LYS A 16 4.02 -1.01 -12.83
CA LYS A 16 3.59 0.00 -11.86
C LYS A 16 2.49 -0.56 -10.97
N GLY A 17 2.41 -0.03 -9.77
CA GLY A 17 1.35 -0.31 -8.81
C GLY A 17 0.89 0.95 -8.09
N ARG A 18 -0.35 0.97 -7.65
CA ARG A 18 -0.94 1.98 -6.77
C ARG A 18 -1.60 1.29 -5.59
N VAL A 19 -1.51 1.87 -4.39
CA VAL A 19 -2.21 1.38 -3.19
C VAL A 19 -3.02 2.50 -2.55
N LEU A 20 -4.24 2.18 -2.11
CA LEU A 20 -5.09 3.06 -1.32
C LEU A 20 -5.17 2.55 0.12
N ILE A 21 -4.98 3.47 1.07
CA ILE A 21 -4.99 3.20 2.50
C ILE A 21 -5.92 4.19 3.17
N GLU A 22 -6.79 3.68 4.02
CA GLU A 22 -7.61 4.48 4.91
C GLU A 22 -7.13 4.27 6.35
N THR A 23 -6.96 5.35 7.10
CA THR A 23 -6.82 5.30 8.55
C THR A 23 -8.13 5.74 9.20
N GLY A 24 -8.72 4.88 10.02
CA GLY A 24 -10.03 5.09 10.63
C GLY A 24 -10.00 6.03 11.84
N VAL A 25 -11.20 6.49 12.21
CA VAL A 25 -11.43 7.34 13.38
C VAL A 25 -10.87 6.71 14.65
N GLY A 26 -10.15 7.49 15.46
CA GLY A 26 -9.52 7.03 16.69
C GLY A 26 -8.10 6.49 16.54
N SER A 27 -7.54 6.56 15.32
CA SER A 27 -6.09 6.48 15.09
C SER A 27 -5.39 7.74 15.62
N ASP A 28 -4.12 7.61 16.00
CA ASP A 28 -3.26 8.77 16.23
C ASP A 28 -3.07 9.55 14.92
N THR A 29 -2.56 10.78 15.01
CA THR A 29 -2.12 11.51 13.82
C THR A 29 -0.89 10.82 13.22
N LEU A 30 -1.04 10.37 11.97
CA LEU A 30 -0.04 9.63 11.21
C LEU A 30 0.50 10.49 10.06
N ILE A 31 1.82 10.53 9.93
CA ILE A 31 2.54 11.17 8.83
C ILE A 31 2.91 10.07 7.80
N PRO A 32 2.39 10.11 6.56
CA PRO A 32 2.73 9.12 5.55
C PRO A 32 4.22 9.11 5.25
N ASN A 33 4.78 7.93 4.96
CA ASN A 33 6.21 7.65 4.74
C ASN A 33 7.13 7.89 5.96
N THR A 34 6.58 8.28 7.11
CA THR A 34 7.31 8.38 8.38
C THR A 34 6.72 7.46 9.43
N ASP A 35 5.43 7.60 9.72
CA ASP A 35 4.72 6.75 10.68
C ASP A 35 4.22 5.44 10.06
N PHE A 36 4.00 5.44 8.75
CA PHE A 36 3.57 4.26 8.01
C PHE A 36 4.01 4.29 6.55
N VAL A 37 3.99 3.12 5.92
CA VAL A 37 4.17 2.96 4.47
C VAL A 37 3.10 2.04 3.89
N GLY A 38 2.70 2.31 2.65
CA GLY A 38 2.05 1.36 1.77
C GLY A 38 3.08 0.71 0.88
N GLU A 39 3.02 -0.61 0.72
CA GLU A 39 3.98 -1.35 -0.10
C GLU A 39 3.26 -2.29 -1.06
N ILE A 40 3.88 -2.53 -2.22
CA ILE A 40 3.36 -3.39 -3.29
C ILE A 40 4.44 -4.40 -3.67
N SER A 41 4.02 -5.63 -3.96
CA SER A 41 4.85 -6.73 -4.45
C SER A 41 4.23 -7.34 -5.70
N ARG A 42 5.05 -7.74 -6.67
CA ARG A 42 4.64 -8.55 -7.83
C ARG A 42 5.11 -10.01 -7.80
N ASP A 43 5.83 -10.40 -6.75
CA ASP A 43 6.47 -11.71 -6.61
C ASP A 43 6.01 -12.45 -5.33
N ASN A 44 4.71 -12.36 -5.04
CA ASN A 44 4.07 -13.02 -3.90
C ASN A 44 4.63 -12.60 -2.52
N GLY A 45 5.14 -11.39 -2.42
CA GLY A 45 5.66 -10.82 -1.17
C GLY A 45 7.11 -11.18 -0.86
N ALA A 46 7.87 -11.71 -1.82
CA ALA A 46 9.30 -11.92 -1.66
C ALA A 46 10.06 -10.58 -1.68
N THR A 47 9.64 -9.65 -2.56
CA THR A 47 10.14 -8.28 -2.60
C THR A 47 8.99 -7.28 -2.48
N TRP A 48 9.28 -6.16 -1.82
CA TRP A 48 8.30 -5.10 -1.55
C TRP A 48 8.90 -3.75 -1.95
N THR A 49 8.14 -2.96 -2.70
CA THR A 49 8.47 -1.57 -3.00
C THR A 49 7.50 -0.68 -2.24
N ALA A 50 8.03 0.29 -1.49
CA ALA A 50 7.23 1.32 -0.85
C ALA A 50 6.65 2.28 -1.91
N ALA A 51 5.35 2.54 -1.80
CA ALA A 51 4.67 3.56 -2.59
C ALA A 51 4.89 4.94 -1.96
N ALA A 52 4.99 5.97 -2.79
CA ALA A 52 5.10 7.35 -2.33
C ALA A 52 3.73 7.83 -1.80
N MET A 53 3.44 7.56 -0.53
CA MET A 53 2.11 7.81 0.05
C MET A 53 1.87 9.31 0.25
N ALA A 54 0.69 9.77 -0.13
CA ALA A 54 0.21 11.13 0.07
C ALA A 54 -1.22 11.11 0.61
N PHE A 55 -1.55 12.09 1.46
CA PHE A 55 -2.93 12.32 1.90
C PHE A 55 -3.76 12.86 0.73
N ILE A 56 -4.95 12.32 0.54
CA ILE A 56 -5.84 12.72 -0.57
C ILE A 56 -7.14 13.35 -0.08
N SER A 57 -7.70 12.89 1.05
CA SER A 57 -8.98 13.38 1.55
C SER A 57 -9.24 12.95 3.00
N ASP A 58 -10.10 13.69 3.69
CA ASP A 58 -10.69 13.33 4.97
C ASP A 58 -12.20 13.21 4.80
N VAL A 59 -12.74 12.03 5.11
CA VAL A 59 -14.17 11.72 4.98
C VAL A 59 -14.68 11.32 6.36
N GLY A 60 -15.28 12.27 7.09
CA GLY A 60 -15.85 12.00 8.41
C GLY A 60 -14.83 11.57 9.46
N GLY A 61 -13.56 12.02 9.35
CA GLY A 61 -12.46 11.62 10.23
C GLY A 61 -11.69 10.39 9.76
N HIS A 62 -12.12 9.76 8.67
CA HIS A 62 -11.36 8.73 7.98
C HIS A 62 -10.40 9.40 6.99
N LYS A 63 -9.10 9.23 7.20
CA LYS A 63 -8.08 9.82 6.32
C LYS A 63 -7.71 8.83 5.24
N LEU A 64 -7.86 9.27 4.00
CA LEU A 64 -7.50 8.51 2.81
C LEU A 64 -6.12 8.93 2.32
N TYR A 65 -5.32 7.93 1.95
CA TYR A 65 -4.00 8.09 1.39
C TYR A 65 -3.86 7.24 0.14
N GLN A 66 -3.07 7.72 -0.81
CA GLN A 66 -2.73 7.01 -2.02
C GLN A 66 -1.23 7.12 -2.27
N GLY A 67 -0.62 6.05 -2.80
CA GLY A 67 0.73 6.11 -3.32
C GLY A 67 0.90 5.26 -4.56
N ASP A 68 1.78 5.72 -5.46
CA ASP A 68 2.23 5.00 -6.64
C ASP A 68 3.64 4.42 -6.39
N ALA A 69 3.94 3.28 -7.00
CA ALA A 69 5.23 2.60 -6.95
C ALA A 69 5.63 2.06 -8.33
N SER A 70 6.91 2.20 -8.66
CA SER A 70 7.52 1.44 -9.76
C SER A 70 7.85 0.03 -9.29
N LEU A 71 7.43 -0.98 -10.04
CA LEU A 71 7.68 -2.40 -9.77
C LEU A 71 8.72 -2.99 -10.72
N ALA A 72 9.24 -2.19 -11.66
CA ALA A 72 10.17 -2.65 -12.69
C ALA A 72 11.47 -3.24 -12.12
N SER A 73 11.88 -2.82 -10.91
CA SER A 73 13.07 -3.33 -10.22
C SER A 73 12.83 -4.59 -9.41
N GLN A 74 11.58 -5.01 -9.19
CA GLN A 74 11.28 -6.28 -8.54
C GLN A 74 11.50 -7.44 -9.53
N PRO A 75 11.77 -8.67 -9.07
CA PRO A 75 11.68 -9.86 -9.90
C PRO A 75 10.36 -9.91 -10.68
N SER A 76 10.40 -10.34 -11.94
CA SER A 76 9.18 -10.46 -12.75
C SER A 76 8.28 -11.53 -12.14
N GLY A 77 7.04 -11.14 -11.85
CA GLY A 77 6.03 -12.01 -11.27
C GLY A 77 4.63 -11.48 -11.53
N MET A 78 3.65 -12.36 -11.34
CA MET A 78 2.23 -12.09 -11.61
C MET A 78 1.36 -12.27 -10.35
N ASN A 79 1.98 -12.55 -9.20
CA ASN A 79 1.28 -12.73 -7.94
C ASN A 79 1.40 -11.43 -7.14
N MET A 80 0.41 -10.56 -7.31
CA MET A 80 0.41 -9.22 -6.75
C MET A 80 -0.02 -9.24 -5.29
N LYS A 81 0.71 -8.52 -4.44
CA LYS A 81 0.30 -8.24 -3.06
C LYS A 81 0.47 -6.78 -2.72
N TYR A 82 -0.30 -6.32 -1.74
CA TYR A 82 -0.13 -5.02 -1.12
C TYR A 82 -0.19 -5.15 0.40
N ARG A 83 0.46 -4.23 1.10
CA ARG A 83 0.38 -4.17 2.57
C ARG A 83 0.51 -2.76 3.10
N PHE A 84 -0.02 -2.57 4.30
CA PHE A 84 0.27 -1.45 5.17
C PHE A 84 1.26 -1.90 6.25
N ARG A 85 2.26 -1.08 6.55
CA ARG A 85 3.10 -1.24 7.73
C ARG A 85 3.14 0.03 8.56
N ASN A 86 2.86 -0.12 9.85
CA ASN A 86 3.11 0.90 10.85
C ASN A 86 4.58 0.84 11.29
N LEU A 87 5.27 1.98 11.23
CA LEU A 87 6.70 2.12 11.49
C LEU A 87 7.02 2.66 12.89
N THR A 88 6.09 3.39 13.51
CA THR A 88 6.33 4.10 14.78
C THR A 88 5.57 3.51 15.96
N GLY A 89 4.71 2.51 15.72
CA GLY A 89 3.90 1.88 16.76
C GLY A 89 2.71 2.72 17.24
N LYS A 90 2.47 3.88 16.62
CA LYS A 90 1.29 4.72 16.90
C LYS A 90 0.00 3.93 16.78
N LYS A 91 -1.01 4.28 17.57
CA LYS A 91 -2.32 3.62 17.50
C LYS A 91 -2.91 3.83 16.12
N THR A 92 -3.31 2.76 15.45
CA THR A 92 -3.86 2.84 14.09
C THR A 92 -4.98 1.85 13.90
N ILE A 93 -6.09 2.32 13.34
CA ILE A 93 -7.15 1.52 12.73
C ILE A 93 -6.98 1.71 11.23
N VAL A 94 -6.86 0.63 10.46
CA VAL A 94 -6.54 0.72 9.03
C VAL A 94 -7.48 -0.15 8.21
N SER A 95 -7.83 0.34 7.04
CA SER A 95 -8.41 -0.43 5.95
C SER A 95 -7.60 -0.21 4.69
N THR A 96 -7.45 -1.23 3.86
CA THR A 96 -6.70 -1.14 2.59
C THR A 96 -7.67 -1.42 1.45
N GLY A 97 -7.92 -0.39 0.64
CA GLY A 97 -9.09 -0.33 -0.25
C GLY A 97 -8.90 -0.92 -1.65
N GLY A 98 -7.67 -1.25 -2.02
CA GLY A 98 -7.38 -1.86 -3.32
C GLY A 98 -6.02 -1.45 -3.85
N ALA A 99 -5.47 -2.31 -4.68
CA ALA A 99 -4.30 -1.99 -5.48
C ALA A 99 -4.66 -2.07 -6.97
N GLN A 100 -4.15 -1.11 -7.72
CA GLN A 100 -4.22 -1.08 -9.18
C GLN A 100 -2.83 -1.37 -9.71
N TRP A 101 -2.71 -2.18 -10.75
CA TRP A 101 -1.44 -2.47 -11.40
C TRP A 101 -1.61 -2.56 -12.90
N GLY A 102 -0.53 -2.22 -13.62
CA GLY A 102 -0.54 -2.18 -15.08
C GLY A 102 0.85 -1.98 -15.67
N ASN A 103 0.88 -1.95 -17.01
CA ASN A 103 2.11 -1.85 -17.81
C ASN A 103 2.40 -0.41 -18.30
N VAL A 104 1.47 0.53 -18.08
CA VAL A 104 1.58 1.95 -18.46
C VAL A 104 1.03 2.85 -17.36
#